data_AF-A0A955LJJ3-F1
#
_entry.id   AF-A0A955LJJ3-F1
#
_cell.length_a   1.000
_cell.length_b   1.000
_cell.length_c   1.000
_cell.angle_alpha   90.00
_cell.angle_beta   90.00
_cell.angle_gamma   90.00
#
_symmetry.space_group_name_H-M   'P 1'
#
loop_
_entity.id
_entity.type
_entity.pdbx_description
1 polymer ?
#
loop_
_entity_poly.entity_id
_entity_poly.type
_entity_poly.pdbx_seq_one_letter_code
_entity_poly.pdbx_strand_id
1 'polypeptide(L)'
;MQKALLLSLLAVLLLWTPQKAQAIPAPEIVTSVITQGMQLFGFFTALLLSFLAALSARFSASKYRMVFIVVFSIIIGILIGGGILYWWLSVRTPLKGDDPYTATSTIITATTTQTNVTSTQPITEFEDYQLYKAQEEQLVASLVSKYKASPQESAALLGIAYSPLPQDTNSQFVASYYEAVDHKQFSKAFAMTGAASSEAELISWYQNALHIDVLQMKPVSATQRQLLVAIREYGIVDLYEVVQEVLMTNGQPAKLKLLSSKKIKTILVDEKAENSPLSIKNAVVGDWIKEKKDIVILDARENLERKNGYIPGSIHVRGFDAIEHPELYLPLDKPIVVYCWSGGRGSEIASALRDKGYQAYALENGVNSWVNEYHGIWTGTLSFFETYPQFADIKSKKDWQKSMQKNPVVIDAREEYQILADPQDSIVRIPLFSTSNTDVENSLALIPKNSSVTVICQQYANCFGAKIIAQTLYMRGYQVLGAYDLSR
;
A
#
# COMPACT_ATOMS: atom_id res chain seq x y z
N MET A 1 -8.68 -47.76 41.82
CA MET A 1 -10.01 -47.89 41.16
C MET A 1 -11.05 -47.19 42.03
N GLN A 2 -11.26 -45.87 41.94
CA GLN A 2 -12.52 -45.33 41.35
C GLN A 2 -12.46 -43.82 41.04
N LYS A 3 -11.31 -43.14 41.19
CA LYS A 3 -11.19 -41.70 40.87
C LYS A 3 -10.51 -41.38 39.53
N ALA A 4 -9.97 -42.38 38.83
CA ALA A 4 -9.32 -42.20 37.52
C ALA A 4 -10.25 -42.46 36.32
N LEU A 5 -11.47 -42.97 36.54
CA LEU A 5 -12.42 -43.28 35.45
C LEU A 5 -13.44 -42.17 35.16
N LEU A 6 -13.55 -41.15 36.03
CA LEU A 6 -14.53 -40.08 35.87
C LEU A 6 -14.02 -38.90 35.00
N LEU A 7 -12.70 -38.74 34.91
CA LEU A 7 -12.06 -37.67 34.13
C LEU A 7 -11.89 -38.01 32.65
N SER A 8 -11.89 -39.29 32.28
CA SER A 8 -11.84 -39.73 30.88
C SER A 8 -13.20 -39.72 30.19
N LEU A 9 -14.31 -39.71 30.95
CA LEU A 9 -15.68 -39.66 30.40
C LEU A 9 -16.18 -38.22 30.15
N LEU A 10 -15.57 -37.20 30.76
CA LEU A 10 -15.88 -35.79 30.48
C LEU A 10 -15.14 -35.23 29.25
N ALA A 11 -14.06 -35.88 28.81
CA ALA A 11 -13.30 -35.45 27.64
C ALA A 11 -13.95 -35.87 26.29
N VAL A 12 -14.90 -36.81 26.30
CA VAL A 12 -15.56 -37.32 25.09
C VAL A 12 -16.87 -36.58 24.78
N LEU A 13 -17.39 -35.78 25.72
CA LEU A 13 -18.62 -34.99 25.53
C LEU A 13 -18.39 -33.52 25.11
N LEU A 14 -17.13 -33.09 24.92
CA LEU A 14 -16.79 -31.75 24.39
C LEU A 14 -16.43 -31.76 22.89
N LEU A 15 -16.45 -32.91 22.23
CA LEU A 15 -16.19 -33.04 20.79
C LEU A 15 -17.49 -33.28 20.01
N TRP A 16 -18.48 -32.41 20.18
CA TRP A 16 -19.52 -32.20 19.18
C TRP A 16 -20.25 -30.87 19.43
N THR A 17 -19.50 -29.77 19.45
CA THR A 17 -20.12 -28.51 19.06
C THR A 17 -20.16 -28.51 17.53
N PRO A 18 -21.34 -28.37 16.89
CA PRO A 18 -21.38 -28.18 15.45
C PRO A 18 -20.55 -26.93 15.15
N GLN A 19 -19.46 -27.10 14.40
CA GLN A 19 -18.69 -25.98 13.86
C GLN A 19 -19.70 -25.08 13.15
N LYS A 20 -19.84 -23.83 13.62
CA LYS A 20 -20.72 -22.87 12.95
C LYS A 20 -20.23 -22.77 11.50
N ALA A 21 -21.13 -23.01 10.56
CA ALA A 21 -20.83 -22.86 9.14
C ALA A 21 -20.44 -21.40 8.88
N GLN A 22 -19.15 -21.17 8.59
CA GLN A 22 -18.55 -19.87 8.25
C GLN A 22 -19.10 -19.39 6.90
N ALA A 23 -19.02 -18.12 6.48
CA ALA A 23 -19.64 -17.72 5.19
C ALA A 23 -18.84 -18.17 3.96
N ILE A 24 -17.55 -18.45 4.17
CA ILE A 24 -16.51 -19.10 3.36
C ILE A 24 -15.33 -19.16 4.36
N PRO A 25 -14.59 -20.27 4.51
CA PRO A 25 -13.48 -20.31 5.46
C PRO A 25 -12.44 -19.27 5.06
N ALA A 26 -11.86 -18.62 6.06
CA ALA A 26 -10.70 -17.76 5.87
C ALA A 26 -9.67 -18.49 4.98
N PRO A 27 -8.97 -17.77 4.08
CA PRO A 27 -7.78 -18.32 3.45
C PRO A 27 -6.95 -18.94 4.57
N GLU A 28 -6.58 -20.21 4.40
CA GLU A 28 -5.71 -20.86 5.37
C GLU A 28 -4.51 -19.93 5.57
N ILE A 29 -4.44 -19.32 6.76
CA ILE A 29 -3.38 -18.41 7.12
C ILE A 29 -2.10 -19.22 6.94
N VAL A 30 -1.39 -18.99 5.84
CA VAL A 30 0.04 -19.20 5.81
C VAL A 30 0.52 -18.18 6.83
N THR A 31 0.61 -18.63 8.08
CA THR A 31 1.31 -17.89 9.12
C THR A 31 2.66 -17.65 8.51
N SER A 32 2.94 -16.40 8.15
CA SER A 32 4.22 -16.05 7.56
C SER A 32 5.27 -16.64 8.48
N VAL A 33 6.00 -17.61 7.94
CA VAL A 33 6.98 -18.46 8.62
C VAL A 33 8.05 -17.60 9.33
N ILE A 34 8.10 -16.32 8.97
CA ILE A 34 8.95 -15.28 9.49
C ILE A 34 8.51 -14.76 10.86
N THR A 35 7.22 -14.48 11.12
CA THR A 35 6.80 -13.92 12.44
C THR A 35 6.77 -14.97 13.54
N GLN A 36 6.35 -16.20 13.23
CA GLN A 36 6.44 -17.31 14.19
C GLN A 36 7.91 -17.74 14.39
N GLY A 37 8.74 -17.72 13.34
CA GLY A 37 10.17 -17.97 13.44
C GLY A 37 10.93 -16.93 14.28
N MET A 38 10.63 -15.64 14.12
CA MET A 38 11.27 -14.56 14.88
C MET A 38 10.83 -14.52 16.34
N GLN A 39 9.57 -14.81 16.65
CA GLN A 39 9.10 -14.89 18.03
C GLN A 39 9.64 -16.13 18.76
N LEU A 40 9.74 -17.29 18.09
CA LEU A 40 10.40 -18.48 18.65
C LEU A 40 11.91 -18.26 18.83
N PHE A 41 12.60 -17.64 17.86
CA PHE A 41 14.02 -17.34 17.99
C PHE A 41 14.30 -16.31 19.09
N GLY A 42 13.49 -15.25 19.20
CA GLY A 42 13.57 -14.26 20.28
C GLY A 42 13.29 -14.87 21.65
N PHE A 43 12.30 -15.78 21.74
CA PHE A 43 11.98 -16.48 22.98
C PHE A 43 13.11 -17.44 23.40
N PHE A 44 13.66 -18.24 22.49
CA PHE A 44 14.76 -19.15 22.80
C PHE A 44 16.07 -18.43 23.12
N THR A 45 16.37 -17.31 22.43
CA THR A 45 17.56 -16.51 22.74
C THR A 45 17.44 -15.81 24.10
N ALA A 46 16.27 -15.26 24.45
CA ALA A 46 16.03 -14.67 25.76
C ALA A 46 16.06 -15.71 26.91
N LEU A 47 15.49 -16.89 26.69
CA LEU A 47 15.47 -17.98 27.68
C LEU A 47 16.87 -18.58 27.88
N LEU A 48 17.65 -18.72 26.80
CA LEU A 48 19.05 -19.14 26.85
C LEU A 48 19.93 -18.10 27.55
N LEU A 49 19.80 -16.81 27.22
CA LEU A 49 20.55 -15.73 27.89
C LEU A 49 20.21 -15.63 29.38
N SER A 50 18.94 -15.81 29.74
CA SER A 50 18.49 -15.81 31.15
C SER A 50 19.02 -17.02 31.92
N PHE A 51 18.99 -18.21 31.32
CA PHE A 51 19.57 -19.43 31.89
C PHE A 51 21.09 -19.29 32.09
N LEU A 52 21.79 -18.73 31.10
CA LEU A 52 23.23 -18.53 31.14
C LEU A 52 23.65 -17.45 32.14
N ALA A 53 22.88 -16.37 32.27
CA ALA A 53 23.09 -15.35 33.30
C ALA A 53 22.94 -15.94 34.71
N ALA A 54 21.89 -16.74 34.95
CA ALA A 54 21.67 -17.44 36.21
C ALA A 54 22.78 -18.46 36.53
N LEU A 55 23.30 -19.15 35.51
CA LEU A 55 24.42 -20.09 35.65
C LEU A 55 25.74 -19.37 35.96
N SER A 56 26.01 -18.24 35.29
CA SER A 56 27.21 -17.42 35.54
C SER A 56 27.24 -16.85 36.96
N ALA A 57 26.09 -16.43 37.48
CA ALA A 57 25.95 -15.93 38.85
C ALA A 57 26.25 -17.03 39.89
N ARG A 58 25.85 -18.28 39.62
CA ARG A 58 26.15 -19.44 40.49
C ARG A 58 27.62 -19.86 40.48
N PHE A 59 28.36 -19.60 39.41
CA PHE A 59 29.78 -19.96 39.28
C PHE A 59 30.75 -18.80 39.52
N SER A 60 30.26 -17.62 39.91
CA SER A 60 31.06 -16.42 40.21
C SER A 60 32.16 -16.65 41.27
N ALA A 61 31.93 -17.57 42.21
CA ALA A 61 32.86 -17.91 43.30
C ALA A 61 33.67 -19.22 43.10
N SER A 62 33.63 -19.81 41.89
CA SER A 62 34.26 -21.10 41.59
C SER A 62 35.68 -20.95 41.03
N LYS A 63 36.58 -21.89 41.37
CA LYS A 63 37.94 -22.01 40.79
C LYS A 63 37.95 -22.27 39.27
N TYR A 64 36.80 -22.57 38.67
CA TYR A 64 36.64 -22.88 37.24
C TYR A 64 36.15 -21.71 36.37
N ARG A 65 36.08 -20.50 36.94
CA ARG A 65 35.58 -19.29 36.25
C ARG A 65 36.27 -18.99 34.91
N MET A 66 37.59 -19.17 34.83
CA MET A 66 38.36 -18.93 33.60
C MET A 66 38.02 -19.93 32.48
N VAL A 67 37.89 -21.22 32.81
CA VAL A 67 37.52 -22.26 31.83
C VAL A 67 36.11 -22.03 31.30
N PHE A 68 35.19 -21.61 32.17
CA PHE A 68 33.82 -21.31 31.78
C PHE A 68 33.73 -20.10 30.85
N ILE A 69 34.46 -19.01 31.11
CA ILE A 69 34.48 -17.81 30.25
C ILE A 69 35.02 -18.14 28.86
N VAL A 70 36.08 -18.96 28.77
CA VAL A 70 36.70 -19.31 27.47
C VAL A 70 35.76 -20.16 26.61
N VAL A 71 35.15 -21.20 27.18
CA VAL A 71 34.19 -22.06 26.45
C VAL A 71 32.95 -21.25 26.05
N PHE A 72 32.50 -20.32 26.90
CA PHE A 72 31.37 -19.45 26.65
C PHE A 72 31.60 -18.47 25.49
N SER A 73 32.77 -17.83 25.42
CA SER A 73 33.11 -16.93 24.31
C SER A 73 33.20 -17.64 22.96
N ILE A 74 33.62 -18.91 22.94
CA ILE A 74 33.69 -19.71 21.69
C ILE A 74 32.29 -20.02 21.15
N ILE A 75 31.35 -20.39 22.02
CA ILE A 75 29.98 -20.73 21.60
C ILE A 75 29.24 -19.50 21.03
N ILE A 76 29.40 -18.33 21.67
CA ILE A 76 28.82 -17.07 21.17
C ILE A 76 29.45 -16.68 19.82
N GLY A 77 30.77 -16.85 19.67
CA GLY A 77 31.47 -16.57 18.41
C GLY A 77 30.97 -17.41 17.23
N ILE A 78 30.67 -18.70 17.46
CA ILE A 78 30.15 -19.60 16.42
C ILE A 78 28.73 -19.20 16.00
N LEU A 79 27.87 -18.83 16.96
CA LEU A 79 26.49 -18.43 16.67
C LEU A 79 26.42 -17.09 15.92
N ILE A 80 27.26 -16.12 16.29
CA ILE A 80 27.33 -14.82 15.60
C ILE A 80 28.00 -14.97 14.22
N GLY A 81 29.07 -15.76 14.11
CA GLY A 81 29.78 -16.01 12.85
C GLY A 81 28.93 -16.74 11.80
N GLY A 82 28.12 -17.71 12.23
CA GLY A 82 27.19 -18.42 11.34
C GLY A 82 26.11 -17.53 10.75
N GLY A 83 25.57 -16.60 11.54
CA GLY A 83 24.57 -15.63 11.07
C GLY A 83 25.15 -14.59 10.10
N ILE A 84 26.39 -14.13 10.34
CA ILE A 84 27.06 -13.15 9.48
C ILE A 84 27.47 -13.76 8.12
N LEU A 85 27.92 -15.03 8.09
CA LEU A 85 28.29 -15.71 6.85
C LEU A 85 27.08 -15.96 5.94
N TYR A 86 25.92 -16.28 6.52
CA TYR A 86 24.66 -16.44 5.79
C TYR A 86 24.15 -15.10 5.20
N TRP A 87 24.27 -14.01 5.97
CA TRP A 87 23.99 -12.65 5.48
C TRP A 87 24.98 -12.20 4.38
N TRP A 88 26.27 -12.52 4.52
CA TRP A 88 27.31 -12.16 3.55
C TRP A 88 27.15 -12.88 2.20
N LEU A 89 26.73 -14.14 2.20
CA LEU A 89 26.45 -14.91 0.97
C LEU A 89 25.17 -14.47 0.24
N SER A 90 24.25 -13.81 0.95
CA SER A 90 22.97 -13.35 0.38
C SER A 90 23.04 -11.95 -0.24
N VAL A 91 24.16 -11.22 -0.09
CA VAL A 91 24.29 -9.78 -0.44
C VAL A 91 25.30 -9.50 -1.58
N ARG A 92 25.94 -10.50 -2.22
CA ARG A 92 26.84 -10.26 -3.36
C ARG A 92 26.72 -11.26 -4.51
N THR A 93 26.03 -10.86 -5.58
CA THR A 93 26.42 -11.22 -6.95
C THR A 93 26.38 -9.96 -7.84
N PRO A 94 27.54 -9.46 -8.31
CA PRO A 94 27.62 -8.37 -9.28
C PRO A 94 28.00 -8.90 -10.68
N LEU A 95 27.41 -8.34 -11.74
CA LEU A 95 27.97 -8.42 -13.10
C LEU A 95 28.26 -7.00 -13.63
N LYS A 96 29.43 -6.92 -14.25
CA LYS A 96 30.24 -5.76 -14.64
C LYS A 96 30.07 -5.43 -16.13
N GLY A 97 30.39 -4.20 -16.53
CA GLY A 97 30.75 -3.79 -17.91
C GLY A 97 30.01 -2.51 -18.33
N ASP A 98 30.56 -1.31 -18.14
CA ASP A 98 31.61 -0.58 -18.90
C ASP A 98 30.97 0.56 -19.73
N ASP A 99 31.35 1.80 -19.40
CA ASP A 99 31.14 3.08 -20.13
C ASP A 99 32.29 3.29 -21.16
N PRO A 100 32.35 4.33 -22.04
CA PRO A 100 31.41 5.44 -22.32
C PRO A 100 31.20 5.73 -23.85
N TYR A 101 30.16 6.48 -24.24
CA TYR A 101 30.19 7.22 -25.52
C TYR A 101 29.65 8.65 -25.39
N THR A 102 30.54 9.58 -25.70
CA THR A 102 30.35 11.00 -25.95
C THR A 102 29.78 11.20 -27.37
N ALA A 103 28.66 11.90 -27.52
CA ALA A 103 28.29 12.49 -28.80
C ALA A 103 27.34 13.69 -28.63
N THR A 104 27.66 14.71 -29.40
CA THR A 104 27.24 16.12 -29.37
C THR A 104 25.76 16.33 -29.72
N SER A 105 25.07 17.19 -28.97
CA SER A 105 23.69 17.60 -29.19
C SER A 105 23.55 18.61 -30.34
N THR A 106 22.53 18.42 -31.19
CA THR A 106 22.01 19.47 -32.07
C THR A 106 20.55 19.71 -31.71
N ILE A 107 20.27 20.91 -31.23
CA ILE A 107 18.98 21.37 -30.70
C ILE A 107 18.06 21.71 -31.87
N ILE A 108 16.84 21.15 -31.90
CA ILE A 108 15.74 21.68 -32.71
C ILE A 108 14.56 21.96 -31.77
N THR A 109 14.30 23.24 -31.56
CA THR A 109 13.18 23.77 -30.78
C THR A 109 11.91 23.72 -31.64
N ALA A 110 10.86 23.06 -31.18
CA ALA A 110 9.52 23.18 -31.76
C ALA A 110 8.54 23.69 -30.71
N THR A 111 8.01 24.88 -30.96
CA THR A 111 7.02 25.59 -30.14
C THR A 111 5.63 25.04 -30.39
N THR A 112 4.90 24.64 -29.34
CA THR A 112 3.48 24.25 -29.44
C THR A 112 2.59 25.31 -28.81
N THR A 113 1.62 25.75 -29.60
CA THR A 113 0.62 26.80 -29.34
C THR A 113 -0.43 26.35 -28.32
N GLN A 114 -0.65 27.13 -27.27
CA GLN A 114 -1.78 26.97 -26.34
C GLN A 114 -3.05 27.62 -26.91
N THR A 115 -4.17 26.91 -26.84
CA THR A 115 -5.52 27.43 -27.10
C THR A 115 -6.15 27.92 -25.81
N ASN A 116 -6.51 29.20 -25.78
CA ASN A 116 -7.15 29.89 -24.66
C ASN A 116 -8.63 29.54 -24.50
N VAL A 117 -9.06 29.31 -23.26
CA VAL A 117 -10.47 29.38 -22.84
C VAL A 117 -10.61 30.58 -21.90
N THR A 118 -11.48 31.51 -22.28
CA THR A 118 -11.68 32.81 -21.62
C THR A 118 -12.65 32.69 -20.44
N SER A 119 -12.18 32.96 -19.22
CA SER A 119 -13.00 33.23 -18.02
C SER A 119 -12.52 34.53 -17.38
N THR A 120 -13.45 35.46 -17.12
CA THR A 120 -13.21 36.89 -16.88
C THR A 120 -13.07 37.29 -15.40
N GLN A 121 -12.51 36.42 -14.55
CA GLN A 121 -11.99 36.79 -13.23
C GLN A 121 -10.63 36.08 -13.03
N PRO A 122 -9.59 36.75 -12.49
CA PRO A 122 -8.32 36.07 -12.21
C PRO A 122 -8.57 35.03 -11.10
N ILE A 123 -8.61 33.76 -11.50
CA ILE A 123 -8.71 32.62 -10.58
C ILE A 123 -7.49 32.68 -9.66
N THR A 124 -7.69 32.60 -8.35
CA THR A 124 -6.57 32.52 -7.41
C THR A 124 -5.80 31.22 -7.61
N GLU A 125 -4.50 31.19 -7.30
CA GLU A 125 -3.65 29.99 -7.45
C GLU A 125 -4.24 28.75 -6.74
N PHE A 126 -4.96 28.98 -5.64
CA PHE A 126 -5.66 27.94 -4.89
C PHE A 126 -6.95 27.47 -5.57
N GLU A 127 -7.79 28.37 -6.07
CA GLU A 127 -8.99 27.98 -6.83
C GLU A 127 -8.62 27.19 -8.09
N ASP A 128 -7.55 27.59 -8.78
CA ASP A 128 -6.99 26.87 -9.92
C ASP A 128 -6.50 25.47 -9.51
N TYR A 129 -5.80 25.36 -8.36
CA TYR A 129 -5.42 24.06 -7.80
C TYR A 129 -6.62 23.18 -7.44
N GLN A 130 -7.69 23.73 -6.87
CA GLN A 130 -8.89 22.95 -6.53
C GLN A 130 -9.62 22.46 -7.77
N LEU A 131 -9.75 23.30 -8.81
CA LEU A 131 -10.33 22.89 -10.09
C LEU A 131 -9.52 21.76 -10.74
N TYR A 132 -8.20 21.92 -10.79
CA TYR A 132 -7.28 20.90 -11.26
C TYR A 132 -7.43 19.58 -10.48
N LYS A 133 -7.44 19.65 -9.14
CA LYS A 133 -7.57 18.48 -8.27
C LYS A 133 -8.87 17.73 -8.54
N ALA A 134 -9.99 18.44 -8.66
CA ALA A 134 -11.29 17.82 -8.95
C ALA A 134 -11.33 17.12 -10.32
N GLN A 135 -10.66 17.69 -11.34
CA GLN A 135 -10.54 17.05 -12.65
C GLN A 135 -9.69 15.78 -12.60
N GLU A 136 -8.58 15.80 -11.86
CA GLU A 136 -7.72 14.63 -11.68
C GLU A 136 -8.44 13.53 -10.89
N GLU A 137 -9.17 13.87 -9.82
CA GLU A 137 -9.98 12.91 -9.06
C GLU A 137 -11.07 12.26 -9.93
N GLN A 138 -11.72 13.03 -10.80
CA GLN A 138 -12.68 12.49 -11.78
C GLN A 138 -12.00 11.56 -12.80
N LEU A 139 -10.82 11.93 -13.29
CA LEU A 139 -10.04 11.10 -14.20
C LEU A 139 -9.67 9.77 -13.52
N VAL A 140 -9.14 9.82 -12.30
CA VAL A 140 -8.83 8.63 -11.50
C VAL A 140 -10.08 7.77 -11.31
N ALA A 141 -11.21 8.34 -10.88
CA ALA A 141 -12.46 7.59 -10.73
C ALA A 141 -12.92 6.92 -12.03
N SER A 142 -12.77 7.61 -13.17
CA SER A 142 -13.10 7.04 -14.49
C SER A 142 -12.17 5.87 -14.86
N LEU A 143 -10.88 5.97 -14.53
CA LEU A 143 -9.89 4.93 -14.78
C LEU A 143 -10.11 3.72 -13.87
N VAL A 144 -10.43 3.96 -12.60
CA VAL A 144 -10.83 2.91 -11.65
C VAL A 144 -12.03 2.15 -12.18
N SER A 145 -13.04 2.85 -12.72
CA SER A 145 -14.19 2.20 -13.34
C SER A 145 -13.84 1.39 -14.59
N LYS A 146 -12.83 1.84 -15.36
CA LYS A 146 -12.32 1.14 -16.55
C LYS A 146 -11.49 -0.10 -16.19
N TYR A 147 -10.76 -0.06 -15.08
CA TYR A 147 -9.81 -1.10 -14.67
C TYR A 147 -10.38 -2.08 -13.63
N LYS A 148 -11.59 -1.84 -13.13
CA LYS A 148 -12.34 -2.83 -12.36
C LYS A 148 -12.73 -3.98 -13.29
N ALA A 149 -11.92 -5.03 -13.31
CA ALA A 149 -12.19 -6.24 -14.07
C ALA A 149 -13.62 -6.73 -13.74
N SER A 150 -14.45 -6.89 -14.77
CA SER A 150 -15.73 -7.56 -14.61
C SER A 150 -15.50 -9.01 -14.19
N PRO A 151 -16.45 -9.65 -13.48
CA PRO A 151 -16.34 -11.08 -13.16
C PRO A 151 -16.09 -11.97 -14.39
N GLN A 152 -16.50 -11.52 -15.58
CA GLN A 152 -16.23 -12.17 -16.85
C GLN A 152 -14.76 -12.07 -17.29
N GLU A 153 -14.14 -10.89 -17.14
CA GLU A 153 -12.71 -10.70 -17.41
C GLU A 153 -11.85 -11.46 -16.40
N SER A 154 -12.23 -11.44 -15.11
CA SER A 154 -11.61 -12.26 -14.07
C SER A 154 -11.66 -13.75 -14.42
N ALA A 155 -12.82 -14.26 -14.86
CA ALA A 155 -12.95 -15.65 -15.28
C ALA A 155 -12.05 -15.98 -16.48
N ALA A 156 -12.01 -15.10 -17.50
CA ALA A 156 -11.17 -15.28 -18.68
C ALA A 156 -9.67 -15.35 -18.33
N LEU A 157 -9.19 -14.45 -17.46
CA LEU A 157 -7.81 -14.44 -16.95
C LEU A 157 -7.43 -15.75 -16.25
N LEU A 158 -8.39 -16.35 -15.53
CA LEU A 158 -8.17 -17.58 -14.78
C LEU A 158 -8.35 -18.84 -15.64
N GLY A 159 -8.71 -18.70 -16.93
CA GLY A 159 -9.05 -19.82 -17.80
C GLY A 159 -10.32 -20.56 -17.35
N ILE A 160 -11.24 -19.85 -16.70
CA ILE A 160 -12.48 -20.38 -16.15
C ILE A 160 -13.65 -19.92 -17.01
N ALA A 161 -14.59 -20.81 -17.29
CA ALA A 161 -15.83 -20.43 -17.96
C ALA A 161 -16.65 -19.49 -17.06
N TYR A 162 -16.94 -18.28 -17.53
CA TYR A 162 -17.89 -17.37 -16.89
C TYR A 162 -19.32 -17.82 -17.18
N SER A 163 -20.20 -17.76 -16.17
CA SER A 163 -21.65 -17.90 -16.37
C SER A 163 -22.34 -16.65 -15.86
N PRO A 164 -23.14 -15.95 -16.68
CA PRO A 164 -23.94 -14.82 -16.22
C PRO A 164 -24.78 -15.20 -14.99
N LEU A 165 -24.87 -14.29 -14.03
CA LEU A 165 -25.63 -14.51 -12.82
C LEU A 165 -27.14 -14.61 -13.16
N PRO A 166 -27.86 -15.60 -12.61
CA PRO A 166 -29.31 -15.70 -12.79
C PRO A 166 -30.00 -14.43 -12.28
N GLN A 167 -31.01 -13.97 -13.00
CA GLN A 167 -31.71 -12.71 -12.70
C GLN A 167 -32.85 -12.87 -11.68
N ASP A 168 -33.00 -14.04 -11.06
CA ASP A 168 -34.00 -14.24 -10.01
C ASP A 168 -33.60 -13.55 -8.70
N THR A 169 -34.61 -13.17 -7.92
CA THR A 169 -34.45 -12.38 -6.69
C THR A 169 -33.48 -13.01 -5.69
N ASN A 170 -33.47 -14.34 -5.55
CA ASN A 170 -32.59 -15.04 -4.61
C ASN A 170 -31.14 -15.01 -5.09
N SER A 171 -30.91 -15.19 -6.39
CA SER A 171 -29.58 -15.07 -7.01
C SER A 171 -29.02 -13.65 -6.92
N GLN A 172 -29.86 -12.64 -7.17
CA GLN A 172 -29.49 -11.23 -6.99
C GLN A 172 -29.16 -10.89 -5.54
N PHE A 173 -29.91 -11.43 -4.58
CA PHE A 173 -29.60 -11.25 -3.15
C PHE A 173 -28.22 -11.82 -2.78
N VAL A 174 -27.91 -13.05 -3.24
CA VAL A 174 -26.58 -13.65 -3.05
C VAL A 174 -25.49 -12.80 -3.71
N ALA A 175 -25.70 -12.35 -4.95
CA ALA A 175 -24.73 -11.50 -5.65
C ALA A 175 -24.45 -10.20 -4.88
N SER A 176 -25.49 -9.54 -4.37
CA SER A 176 -25.36 -8.30 -3.61
C SER A 176 -24.62 -8.45 -2.28
N TYR A 177 -24.60 -9.66 -1.69
CA TYR A 177 -23.78 -9.95 -0.52
C TYR A 177 -22.29 -9.93 -0.90
N TYR A 178 -21.90 -10.65 -1.95
CA TYR A 178 -20.51 -10.69 -2.39
C TYR A 178 -20.03 -9.32 -2.89
N GLU A 179 -20.89 -8.56 -3.57
CA GLU A 179 -20.60 -7.17 -3.93
C GLU A 179 -20.37 -6.29 -2.69
N ALA A 180 -21.21 -6.43 -1.65
CA ALA A 180 -21.01 -5.69 -0.40
C ALA A 180 -19.68 -6.08 0.29
N VAL A 181 -19.26 -7.34 0.23
CA VAL A 181 -17.96 -7.78 0.77
C VAL A 181 -16.80 -7.23 -0.08
N ASP A 182 -16.90 -7.33 -1.41
CA ASP A 182 -15.91 -6.81 -2.37
C ASP A 182 -15.68 -5.31 -2.18
N HIS A 183 -16.76 -4.53 -1.98
CA HIS A 183 -16.68 -3.08 -1.74
C HIS A 183 -16.44 -2.71 -0.27
N LYS A 184 -16.07 -3.67 0.59
CA LYS A 184 -15.77 -3.44 2.02
C LYS A 184 -16.93 -2.85 2.82
N GLN A 185 -18.17 -3.02 2.36
CA GLN A 185 -19.39 -2.62 3.06
C GLN A 185 -19.77 -3.68 4.11
N PHE A 186 -18.88 -3.93 5.07
CA PHE A 186 -19.00 -5.06 6.00
C PHE A 186 -20.23 -5.01 6.89
N SER A 187 -20.69 -3.83 7.31
CA SER A 187 -21.93 -3.72 8.09
C SER A 187 -23.16 -4.17 7.28
N LYS A 188 -23.19 -3.84 5.98
CA LYS A 188 -24.24 -4.29 5.05
C LYS A 188 -24.14 -5.79 4.82
N ALA A 189 -22.94 -6.30 4.51
CA ALA A 189 -22.71 -7.73 4.31
C ALA A 189 -23.05 -8.55 5.56
N PHE A 190 -22.72 -8.05 6.75
CA PHE A 190 -23.02 -8.67 8.04
C PHE A 190 -24.52 -8.77 8.28
N ALA A 191 -25.30 -7.73 7.98
CA ALA A 191 -26.75 -7.76 8.10
C ALA A 191 -27.41 -8.83 7.21
N MET A 192 -26.77 -9.17 6.09
CA MET A 192 -27.26 -10.15 5.11
C MET A 192 -26.87 -11.59 5.42
N THR A 193 -26.01 -11.85 6.41
CA THR A 193 -25.53 -13.21 6.72
C THR A 193 -25.78 -13.61 8.18
N GLY A 194 -26.11 -14.88 8.41
CA GLY A 194 -26.15 -15.47 9.74
C GLY A 194 -24.89 -16.25 10.11
N ALA A 195 -23.90 -16.29 9.21
CA ALA A 195 -22.73 -17.16 9.34
C ALA A 195 -21.66 -16.59 10.29
N ALA A 196 -21.49 -15.27 10.34
CA ALA A 196 -20.58 -14.61 11.26
C ALA A 196 -21.28 -14.29 12.59
N SER A 197 -20.57 -14.42 13.71
CA SER A 197 -21.06 -14.05 15.04
C SER A 197 -20.90 -12.56 15.35
N SER A 198 -20.05 -11.86 14.59
CA SER A 198 -19.86 -10.40 14.67
C SER A 198 -19.38 -9.82 13.34
N GLU A 199 -19.51 -8.50 13.15
CA GLU A 199 -18.94 -7.80 12.00
C GLU A 199 -17.42 -7.90 11.96
N ALA A 200 -16.75 -7.85 13.12
CA ALA A 200 -15.29 -8.01 13.21
C ALA A 200 -14.82 -9.38 12.74
N GLU A 201 -15.59 -10.44 13.01
CA GLU A 201 -15.32 -11.78 12.48
C GLU A 201 -15.45 -11.79 10.95
N LEU A 202 -16.49 -11.17 10.40
CA LEU A 202 -16.67 -11.07 8.95
C LEU A 202 -15.52 -10.28 8.30
N ILE A 203 -15.08 -9.17 8.91
CA ILE A 203 -13.92 -8.40 8.47
C ILE A 203 -12.67 -9.30 8.45
N SER A 204 -12.43 -10.06 9.51
CA SER A 204 -11.26 -10.94 9.60
C SER A 204 -11.16 -11.97 8.46
N TRP A 205 -12.29 -12.40 7.90
CA TRP A 205 -12.33 -13.37 6.80
C TRP A 205 -11.90 -12.76 5.46
N TYR A 206 -12.11 -11.45 5.29
CA TYR A 206 -11.96 -10.75 4.00
C TYR A 206 -11.02 -9.54 4.07
N GLN A 207 -10.30 -9.37 5.18
CA GLN A 207 -9.38 -8.25 5.39
C GLN A 207 -8.25 -8.22 4.35
N ASN A 208 -7.83 -9.39 3.86
CA ASN A 208 -6.77 -9.51 2.86
C ASN A 208 -7.31 -9.70 1.43
N ALA A 209 -8.61 -9.90 1.27
CA ALA A 209 -9.22 -10.04 -0.04
C ALA A 209 -9.14 -8.70 -0.77
N LEU A 210 -8.54 -8.67 -1.96
CA LEU A 210 -8.53 -7.50 -2.83
C LEU A 210 -9.83 -7.41 -3.62
N HIS A 211 -10.22 -8.55 -4.20
CA HIS A 211 -11.45 -8.68 -4.96
C HIS A 211 -12.14 -10.00 -4.67
N ILE A 212 -13.48 -10.01 -4.77
CA ILE A 212 -14.29 -11.21 -4.67
C ILE A 212 -15.24 -11.28 -5.86
N ASP A 213 -14.99 -12.23 -6.75
CA ASP A 213 -15.78 -12.43 -7.95
C ASP A 213 -16.64 -13.68 -7.84
N VAL A 214 -17.95 -13.55 -8.10
CA VAL A 214 -18.82 -14.70 -8.34
C VAL A 214 -18.74 -15.07 -9.82
N LEU A 215 -17.91 -16.06 -10.15
CA LEU A 215 -17.63 -16.47 -11.53
C LEU A 215 -18.77 -17.31 -12.13
N GLN A 216 -19.43 -18.10 -11.29
CA GLN A 216 -20.59 -18.91 -11.67
C GLN A 216 -21.59 -18.96 -10.52
N MET A 217 -22.88 -18.99 -10.85
CA MET A 217 -23.96 -19.25 -9.89
C MET A 217 -25.03 -20.14 -10.52
N LYS A 218 -25.42 -21.21 -9.83
CA LYS A 218 -26.43 -22.17 -10.27
C LYS A 218 -27.49 -22.37 -9.19
N PRO A 219 -28.79 -22.27 -9.51
CA PRO A 219 -29.86 -22.67 -8.60
C PRO A 219 -29.83 -24.19 -8.38
N VAL A 220 -29.73 -24.62 -7.12
CA VAL A 220 -29.83 -26.04 -6.72
C VAL A 220 -31.25 -26.37 -6.28
N SER A 221 -31.91 -25.41 -5.64
CA SER A 221 -33.32 -25.48 -5.24
C SER A 221 -33.94 -24.07 -5.27
N ALA A 222 -35.19 -23.93 -4.81
CA ALA A 222 -35.85 -22.63 -4.67
C ALA A 222 -34.99 -21.65 -3.83
N THR A 223 -34.34 -22.14 -2.76
CA THR A 223 -33.57 -21.31 -1.82
C THR A 223 -32.06 -21.53 -1.89
N GLN A 224 -31.58 -22.60 -2.55
CA GLN A 224 -30.16 -22.94 -2.55
C GLN A 224 -29.43 -22.49 -3.82
N ARG A 225 -28.24 -21.93 -3.65
CA ARG A 225 -27.34 -21.51 -4.73
C ARG A 225 -26.00 -22.19 -4.57
N GLN A 226 -25.51 -22.78 -5.66
CA GLN A 226 -24.14 -23.24 -5.79
C GLN A 226 -23.35 -22.18 -6.57
N LEU A 227 -22.19 -21.83 -6.05
CA LEU A 227 -21.36 -20.73 -6.52
C LEU A 227 -19.96 -21.25 -6.79
N LEU A 228 -19.32 -20.66 -7.81
CA LEU A 228 -17.88 -20.66 -7.93
C LEU A 228 -17.42 -19.23 -7.63
N VAL A 229 -16.76 -19.05 -6.48
CA VAL A 229 -16.28 -17.75 -6.00
C VAL A 229 -14.78 -17.71 -6.13
N ALA A 230 -14.23 -16.67 -6.74
CA ALA A 230 -12.82 -16.37 -6.71
C ALA A 230 -12.56 -15.31 -5.65
N ILE A 231 -11.75 -15.66 -4.65
CA ILE A 231 -11.21 -14.69 -3.69
C ILE A 231 -9.80 -14.39 -4.13
N ARG A 232 -9.58 -13.15 -4.52
CA ARG A 232 -8.28 -12.66 -4.96
C ARG A 232 -7.58 -12.01 -3.79
N GLU A 233 -6.38 -12.47 -3.50
CA GLU A 233 -5.47 -11.89 -2.53
C GLU A 233 -4.17 -11.52 -3.23
N TYR A 234 -3.22 -10.95 -2.50
CA TYR A 234 -1.92 -10.56 -3.03
C TYR A 234 -1.20 -11.76 -3.68
N GLY A 235 -1.01 -11.71 -5.00
CA GLY A 235 -0.29 -12.72 -5.78
C GLY A 235 -1.02 -14.05 -6.01
N ILE A 236 -2.20 -14.25 -5.42
CA ILE A 236 -2.96 -15.50 -5.52
C ILE A 236 -4.45 -15.26 -5.78
N VAL A 237 -5.07 -16.23 -6.44
CA VAL A 237 -6.53 -16.33 -6.55
C VAL A 237 -6.95 -17.70 -6.05
N ASP A 238 -7.71 -17.71 -4.95
CA ASP A 238 -8.31 -18.91 -4.40
C ASP A 238 -9.71 -19.11 -4.97
N LEU A 239 -9.95 -20.27 -5.57
CA LEU A 239 -11.25 -20.67 -6.06
C LEU A 239 -11.99 -21.49 -5.00
N TYR A 240 -13.22 -21.09 -4.70
CA TYR A 240 -14.11 -21.76 -3.76
C TYR A 240 -15.38 -22.22 -4.45
N GLU A 241 -15.73 -23.48 -4.24
CA GLU A 241 -17.07 -23.99 -4.46
C GLU A 241 -17.88 -23.72 -3.20
N VAL A 242 -18.97 -22.98 -3.32
CA VAL A 242 -19.77 -22.53 -2.17
C VAL A 242 -21.23 -22.88 -2.40
N VAL A 243 -21.88 -23.47 -1.39
CA VAL A 243 -23.33 -23.70 -1.38
C VAL A 243 -23.95 -22.87 -0.27
N GLN A 244 -24.86 -21.98 -0.64
CA GLN A 244 -25.57 -21.10 0.28
C GLN A 244 -27.08 -21.32 0.19
N GLU A 245 -27.74 -21.19 1.33
CA GLU A 245 -29.20 -21.16 1.45
C GLU A 245 -29.67 -19.74 1.74
N VAL A 246 -30.62 -19.27 0.93
CA VAL A 246 -31.34 -18.01 1.13
C VAL A 246 -32.49 -18.25 2.11
N LEU A 247 -32.38 -17.65 3.29
CA LEU A 247 -33.41 -17.64 4.31
C LEU A 247 -34.40 -16.52 4.01
N MET A 248 -35.67 -16.90 3.87
CA MET A 248 -36.75 -15.98 3.52
C MET A 248 -37.42 -15.41 4.77
N THR A 249 -37.83 -14.15 4.72
CA THR A 249 -38.73 -13.53 5.70
C THR A 249 -39.84 -12.81 4.93
N ASN A 250 -41.10 -13.12 5.25
CA ASN A 250 -42.28 -12.57 4.54
C ASN A 250 -42.21 -12.73 3.01
N GLY A 251 -41.67 -13.86 2.53
CA GLY A 251 -41.56 -14.15 1.10
C GLY A 251 -40.43 -13.41 0.37
N GLN A 252 -39.57 -12.66 1.08
CA GLN A 252 -38.40 -11.99 0.51
C GLN A 252 -37.10 -12.55 1.09
N PRO A 253 -35.99 -12.53 0.33
CA PRO A 253 -34.67 -12.88 0.85
C PRO A 253 -34.30 -11.97 2.03
N ALA A 254 -33.87 -12.55 3.14
CA ALA A 254 -33.52 -11.81 4.34
C ALA A 254 -32.11 -12.10 4.83
N LYS A 255 -31.69 -13.38 4.80
CA LYS A 255 -30.36 -13.79 5.25
C LYS A 255 -29.77 -14.90 4.40
N LEU A 256 -28.46 -15.00 4.40
CA LEU A 256 -27.70 -16.11 3.84
C LEU A 256 -27.22 -17.02 4.97
N LYS A 257 -27.33 -18.32 4.72
CA LYS A 257 -26.74 -19.38 5.54
C LYS A 257 -25.77 -20.16 4.67
N LEU A 258 -24.52 -20.30 5.12
CA LEU A 258 -23.61 -21.22 4.46
C LEU A 258 -24.06 -22.65 4.74
N LEU A 259 -24.17 -23.45 3.68
CA LEU A 259 -24.34 -24.90 3.78
C LEU A 259 -23.00 -25.62 3.64
N SER A 260 -22.19 -25.24 2.65
CA SER A 260 -20.85 -25.78 2.47
C SER A 260 -19.95 -24.82 1.70
N SER A 261 -18.64 -24.98 1.89
CA SER A 261 -17.61 -24.23 1.18
C SER A 261 -16.37 -25.08 1.08
N LYS A 262 -15.77 -25.16 -0.11
CA LYS A 262 -14.57 -25.94 -0.36
C LYS A 262 -13.62 -25.16 -1.26
N LYS A 263 -12.40 -24.94 -0.80
CA LYS A 263 -11.32 -24.45 -1.66
C LYS A 263 -10.98 -25.53 -2.68
N ILE A 264 -11.06 -25.19 -3.96
CA ILE A 264 -10.84 -26.11 -5.09
C ILE A 264 -9.40 -26.00 -5.57
N LYS A 265 -8.90 -24.78 -5.70
CA LYS A 265 -7.59 -24.49 -6.30
C LYS A 265 -7.07 -23.13 -5.84
N THR A 266 -5.77 -23.06 -5.57
CA THR A 266 -5.01 -21.81 -5.57
C THR A 266 -4.42 -21.61 -6.96
N ILE A 267 -4.70 -20.48 -7.57
CA ILE A 267 -4.04 -20.03 -8.80
C ILE A 267 -3.03 -18.98 -8.38
N LEU A 268 -1.74 -19.27 -8.60
CA LEU A 268 -0.72 -18.24 -8.54
C LEU A 268 -0.97 -17.29 -9.73
N VAL A 269 -1.12 -16.00 -9.44
CA VAL A 269 -1.14 -15.00 -10.50
C VAL A 269 0.33 -14.78 -10.87
N ASP A 270 0.72 -15.40 -11.97
CA ASP A 270 2.09 -15.70 -12.44
C ASP A 270 3.14 -14.59 -12.22
N GLU A 271 4.07 -14.84 -11.27
CA GLU A 271 5.55 -15.01 -11.36
C GLU A 271 6.42 -14.11 -12.30
N LYS A 272 5.85 -13.24 -13.14
CA LYS A 272 6.65 -12.41 -14.07
C LYS A 272 7.33 -11.22 -13.42
N ALA A 273 6.82 -10.70 -12.31
CA ALA A 273 7.40 -9.52 -11.67
C ALA A 273 8.70 -9.85 -10.90
N GLU A 274 8.75 -10.98 -10.18
CA GLU A 274 9.92 -11.36 -9.37
C GLU A 274 11.18 -11.62 -10.23
N ASN A 275 11.00 -12.20 -11.42
CA ASN A 275 12.10 -12.47 -12.36
C ASN A 275 12.40 -11.30 -13.32
N SER A 276 11.59 -10.24 -13.28
CA SER A 276 11.83 -9.03 -14.09
C SER A 276 12.56 -7.96 -13.28
N PRO A 277 13.43 -7.13 -13.89
CA PRO A 277 14.09 -6.05 -13.18
C PRO A 277 13.06 -5.09 -12.57
N LEU A 278 13.33 -4.61 -11.35
CA LEU A 278 12.47 -3.63 -10.67
C LEU A 278 12.39 -2.33 -11.46
N SER A 279 13.53 -1.88 -12.00
CA SER A 279 13.64 -0.71 -12.86
C SER A 279 13.43 -1.09 -14.33
N ILE A 280 12.66 -0.27 -15.07
CA ILE A 280 12.46 -0.40 -16.51
C ILE A 280 13.02 0.81 -17.25
N LYS A 281 13.76 0.55 -18.34
CA LYS A 281 14.42 1.58 -19.14
C LYS A 281 13.41 2.52 -19.80
N ASN A 282 13.77 3.81 -19.86
CA ASN A 282 12.92 4.83 -20.48
C ASN A 282 12.58 4.51 -21.95
N ALA A 283 13.53 3.99 -22.72
CA ALA A 283 13.29 3.58 -24.10
C ALA A 283 12.19 2.52 -24.25
N VAL A 284 12.18 1.51 -23.36
CA VAL A 284 11.19 0.44 -23.39
C VAL A 284 9.80 0.98 -23.10
N VAL A 285 9.68 1.86 -22.10
CA VAL A 285 8.41 2.51 -21.75
C VAL A 285 7.94 3.42 -22.89
N GLY A 286 8.83 4.21 -23.49
CA GLY A 286 8.50 5.05 -24.63
C GLY A 286 8.02 4.26 -25.85
N ASP A 287 8.59 3.08 -26.10
CA ASP A 287 8.10 2.17 -27.15
C ASP A 287 6.73 1.59 -26.80
N TRP A 288 6.50 1.18 -25.55
CA TRP A 288 5.18 0.73 -25.10
C TRP A 288 4.09 1.80 -25.27
N ILE A 289 4.41 3.07 -25.02
CA ILE A 289 3.50 4.21 -25.25
C ILE A 289 3.22 4.38 -26.75
N LYS A 290 4.25 4.38 -27.61
CA LYS A 290 4.09 4.54 -29.06
C LYS A 290 3.26 3.41 -29.68
N GLU A 291 3.48 2.19 -29.21
CA GLU A 291 2.77 0.98 -29.64
C GLU A 291 1.36 0.87 -29.04
N LYS A 292 0.99 1.78 -28.13
CA LYS A 292 -0.30 1.76 -27.40
C LYS A 292 -0.53 0.42 -26.69
N LYS A 293 0.51 -0.12 -26.06
CA LYS A 293 0.36 -1.30 -25.20
C LYS A 293 -0.59 -0.99 -24.05
N ASP A 294 -1.31 -2.01 -23.61
CA ASP A 294 -2.19 -1.91 -22.46
C ASP A 294 -1.36 -1.92 -21.16
N ILE A 295 -0.82 -0.75 -20.82
CA ILE A 295 -0.02 -0.50 -19.62
C ILE A 295 -0.64 0.66 -18.84
N VAL A 296 -0.35 0.70 -17.54
CA VAL A 296 -0.65 1.86 -16.69
C VAL A 296 0.63 2.61 -16.43
N ILE A 297 0.63 3.92 -16.66
CA ILE A 297 1.71 4.80 -16.19
C ILE A 297 1.18 5.49 -14.94
N LEU A 298 1.82 5.23 -13.80
CA LEU A 298 1.45 5.76 -12.49
C LEU A 298 2.41 6.90 -12.10
N ASP A 299 1.87 8.12 -12.05
CA ASP A 299 2.50 9.25 -11.38
C ASP A 299 2.27 9.10 -9.87
N ALA A 300 3.32 8.73 -9.13
CA ALA A 300 3.22 8.49 -7.70
C ALA A 300 3.71 9.67 -6.83
N ARG A 301 3.84 10.85 -7.45
CA ARG A 301 4.27 12.08 -6.80
C ARG A 301 3.13 12.76 -6.03
N GLU A 302 3.42 13.86 -5.36
CA GLU A 302 2.42 14.65 -4.64
C GLU A 302 1.56 15.51 -5.59
N ASN A 303 0.37 15.94 -5.12
CA ASN A 303 -0.60 16.69 -5.93
C ASN A 303 -0.01 17.94 -6.60
N LEU A 304 0.84 18.71 -5.90
CA LEU A 304 1.48 19.89 -6.49
C LEU A 304 2.56 19.54 -7.52
N GLU A 305 3.26 18.42 -7.36
CA GLU A 305 4.23 17.93 -8.36
C GLU A 305 3.53 17.53 -9.66
N ARG A 306 2.39 16.84 -9.54
CA ARG A 306 1.54 16.45 -10.65
C ARG A 306 0.95 17.68 -11.36
N LYS A 307 0.39 18.64 -10.61
CA LYS A 307 -0.11 19.91 -11.18
C LYS A 307 0.98 20.64 -11.97
N ASN A 308 2.22 20.59 -11.50
CA ASN A 308 3.34 21.26 -12.16
C ASN A 308 3.61 20.72 -13.57
N GLY A 309 3.50 19.40 -13.74
CA GLY A 309 3.66 18.75 -15.03
C GLY A 309 3.65 17.23 -14.90
N TYR A 310 3.45 16.51 -16.00
CA TYR A 310 3.27 15.07 -16.00
C TYR A 310 3.47 14.40 -17.38
N ILE A 311 3.57 13.08 -17.41
CA ILE A 311 3.57 12.28 -18.64
C ILE A 311 2.13 12.16 -19.18
N PRO A 312 1.82 12.60 -20.42
CA PRO A 312 0.47 12.50 -20.97
C PRO A 312 -0.11 11.08 -20.90
N GLY A 313 -1.35 10.97 -20.40
CA GLY A 313 -2.04 9.69 -20.24
C GLY A 313 -1.67 8.90 -18.98
N SER A 314 -0.73 9.39 -18.15
CA SER A 314 -0.49 8.80 -16.84
C SER A 314 -1.60 9.15 -15.85
N ILE A 315 -1.83 8.22 -14.92
CA ILE A 315 -2.79 8.35 -13.83
C ILE A 315 -2.05 8.89 -12.60
N HIS A 316 -2.72 9.67 -11.75
CA HIS A 316 -2.10 10.20 -10.54
C HIS A 316 -2.69 9.56 -9.29
N VAL A 317 -1.84 8.94 -8.47
CA VAL A 317 -2.19 8.43 -7.14
C VAL A 317 -0.98 8.68 -6.27
N ARG A 318 -1.12 9.40 -5.16
CA ARG A 318 0.02 9.65 -4.26
C ARG A 318 0.61 8.32 -3.80
N GLY A 319 1.93 8.27 -3.65
CA GLY A 319 2.64 7.02 -3.37
C GLY A 319 2.10 6.24 -2.17
N PHE A 320 1.73 6.94 -1.10
CA PHE A 320 1.13 6.29 0.08
C PHE A 320 -0.21 5.63 -0.24
N ASP A 321 -1.14 6.36 -0.89
CA ASP A 321 -2.46 5.83 -1.26
C ASP A 321 -2.33 4.65 -2.26
N ALA A 322 -1.38 4.73 -3.19
CA ALA A 322 -1.07 3.65 -4.13
C ALA A 322 -0.50 2.42 -3.43
N ILE A 323 0.25 2.58 -2.34
CA ILE A 323 0.76 1.46 -1.55
C ILE A 323 -0.34 0.91 -0.66
N GLU A 324 -1.11 1.74 0.04
CA GLU A 324 -2.07 1.29 1.06
C GLU A 324 -3.25 0.58 0.42
N HIS A 325 -3.84 1.19 -0.62
CA HIS A 325 -5.07 0.74 -1.27
C HIS A 325 -4.95 0.67 -2.81
N PRO A 326 -3.96 -0.05 -3.37
CA PRO A 326 -3.78 -0.14 -4.82
C PRO A 326 -5.02 -0.65 -5.54
N GLU A 327 -5.81 -1.53 -4.93
CA GLU A 327 -7.05 -2.09 -5.48
C GLU A 327 -8.13 -1.04 -5.79
N LEU A 328 -8.05 0.12 -5.12
CA LEU A 328 -8.96 1.22 -5.40
C LEU A 328 -8.56 2.00 -6.65
N TYR A 329 -7.32 1.85 -7.14
CA TYR A 329 -6.74 2.74 -8.15
C TYR A 329 -6.12 2.02 -9.36
N LEU A 330 -5.66 0.78 -9.18
CA LEU A 330 -4.73 0.10 -10.08
C LEU A 330 -5.30 -1.25 -10.55
N PRO A 331 -5.19 -1.57 -11.86
CA PRO A 331 -5.48 -2.91 -12.36
C PRO A 331 -4.39 -3.89 -11.92
N LEU A 332 -4.79 -5.08 -11.49
CA LEU A 332 -3.86 -6.16 -11.16
C LEU A 332 -3.32 -6.88 -12.41
N ASP A 333 -4.10 -6.88 -13.50
CA ASP A 333 -3.84 -7.66 -14.71
C ASP A 333 -2.98 -6.92 -15.76
N LYS A 334 -2.48 -5.72 -15.43
CA LYS A 334 -1.72 -4.88 -16.36
C LYS A 334 -0.35 -4.50 -15.81
N PRO A 335 0.67 -4.35 -16.68
CA PRO A 335 1.93 -3.75 -16.29
C PRO A 335 1.73 -2.32 -15.80
N ILE A 336 2.30 -1.99 -14.65
CA ILE A 336 2.27 -0.65 -14.05
C ILE A 336 3.68 -0.08 -14.08
N VAL A 337 3.87 1.06 -14.73
CA VAL A 337 5.11 1.82 -14.73
C VAL A 337 4.97 2.99 -13.76
N VAL A 338 5.57 2.86 -12.59
CA VAL A 338 5.55 3.85 -11.52
C VAL A 338 6.68 4.85 -11.71
N TYR A 339 6.39 6.14 -11.66
CA TYR A 339 7.43 7.16 -11.63
C TYR A 339 7.27 8.13 -10.45
N CYS A 340 8.42 8.62 -10.00
CA CYS A 340 8.52 9.79 -9.15
C CYS A 340 9.51 10.78 -9.76
N TRP A 341 9.99 11.78 -9.01
CA TRP A 341 10.97 12.74 -9.51
C TRP A 341 12.31 12.08 -9.94
N SER A 342 12.99 11.39 -9.02
CA SER A 342 14.36 10.88 -9.20
C SER A 342 14.48 9.35 -9.30
N GLY A 343 13.35 8.64 -9.29
CA GLY A 343 13.30 7.17 -9.30
C GLY A 343 13.27 6.51 -7.91
N GLY A 344 13.77 7.17 -6.85
CA GLY A 344 13.84 6.59 -5.49
C GLY A 344 12.48 6.14 -4.94
N ARG A 345 11.56 7.09 -4.69
CA ARG A 345 10.18 6.80 -4.26
C ARG A 345 9.47 5.82 -5.22
N GLY A 346 9.68 5.98 -6.54
CA GLY A 346 9.05 5.11 -7.54
C GLY A 346 9.48 3.65 -7.42
N SER A 347 10.75 3.41 -7.08
CA SER A 347 11.28 2.06 -6.79
C SER A 347 10.68 1.45 -5.53
N GLU A 348 10.54 2.22 -4.45
CA GLU A 348 9.91 1.77 -3.21
C GLU A 348 8.44 1.38 -3.45
N ILE A 349 7.70 2.24 -4.16
CA ILE A 349 6.29 2.01 -4.49
C ILE A 349 6.14 0.82 -5.43
N ALA A 350 6.96 0.71 -6.49
CA ALA A 350 6.93 -0.43 -7.39
C ALA A 350 7.24 -1.74 -6.65
N SER A 351 8.18 -1.73 -5.71
CA SER A 351 8.48 -2.90 -4.88
C SER A 351 7.28 -3.29 -4.01
N ALA A 352 6.69 -2.33 -3.29
CA ALA A 352 5.51 -2.58 -2.47
C ALA A 352 4.31 -3.08 -3.29
N LEU A 353 4.12 -2.58 -4.51
CA LEU A 353 3.11 -3.08 -5.44
C LEU A 353 3.40 -4.52 -5.88
N ARG A 354 4.67 -4.88 -6.11
CA ARG A 354 5.06 -6.28 -6.42
C ARG A 354 4.82 -7.23 -5.26
N ASP A 355 5.12 -6.81 -4.03
CA ASP A 355 4.79 -7.56 -2.81
C ASP A 355 3.27 -7.78 -2.69
N LYS A 356 2.50 -6.88 -3.30
CA LYS A 356 1.04 -6.94 -3.45
C LYS A 356 0.59 -7.65 -4.75
N GLY A 357 1.47 -8.35 -5.45
CA GLY A 357 1.13 -9.16 -6.63
C GLY A 357 0.85 -8.37 -7.91
N TYR A 358 1.13 -7.06 -7.95
CA TYR A 358 1.02 -6.27 -9.18
C TYR A 358 2.28 -6.43 -10.04
N GLN A 359 2.09 -6.42 -11.36
CA GLN A 359 3.21 -6.34 -12.31
C GLN A 359 3.73 -4.90 -12.41
N ALA A 360 4.41 -4.42 -11.37
CA ALA A 360 4.91 -3.05 -11.29
C ALA A 360 6.38 -2.92 -11.71
N TYR A 361 6.75 -1.77 -12.29
CA TYR A 361 8.11 -1.39 -12.67
C TYR A 361 8.34 0.05 -12.26
N ALA A 362 9.52 0.37 -11.74
CA ALA A 362 9.94 1.75 -11.55
C ALA A 362 10.52 2.30 -12.85
N LEU A 363 10.03 3.46 -13.29
CA LEU A 363 10.61 4.18 -14.41
C LEU A 363 12.05 4.58 -14.06
N GLU A 364 13.01 4.16 -14.88
CA GLU A 364 14.43 4.37 -14.66
C GLU A 364 14.74 5.85 -14.39
N ASN A 365 15.28 6.11 -13.19
CA ASN A 365 15.67 7.43 -12.69
C ASN A 365 14.55 8.50 -12.71
N GLY A 366 13.28 8.07 -12.80
CA GLY A 366 12.09 8.91 -12.71
C GLY A 366 11.98 9.98 -13.81
N VAL A 367 11.21 11.03 -13.49
CA VAL A 367 10.94 12.17 -14.39
C VAL A 367 12.22 12.85 -14.86
N ASN A 368 13.23 12.96 -13.99
CA ASN A 368 14.47 13.65 -14.33
C ASN A 368 15.14 13.01 -15.55
N SER A 369 15.33 11.69 -15.56
CA SER A 369 15.90 10.99 -16.72
C SER A 369 14.90 10.90 -17.87
N TRP A 370 13.61 10.69 -17.60
CA TRP A 370 12.58 10.67 -18.66
C TRP A 370 12.62 11.92 -19.54
N VAL A 371 12.70 13.11 -18.94
CA VAL A 371 12.65 14.38 -19.67
C VAL A 371 14.04 14.82 -20.14
N ASN A 372 15.04 14.79 -19.26
CA ASN A 372 16.34 15.39 -19.56
C ASN A 372 17.29 14.46 -20.32
N GLU A 373 17.17 13.14 -20.15
CA GLU A 373 18.07 12.17 -20.78
C GLU A 373 17.39 11.44 -21.94
N TYR A 374 16.16 10.96 -21.75
CA TYR A 374 15.41 10.23 -22.77
C TYR A 374 14.62 11.13 -23.73
N HIS A 375 14.31 12.37 -23.32
CA HIS A 375 13.45 13.31 -24.05
C HIS A 375 12.04 12.77 -24.31
N GLY A 376 11.49 12.07 -23.33
CA GLY A 376 10.12 11.58 -23.34
C GLY A 376 9.10 12.73 -23.30
N ILE A 377 7.87 12.41 -23.70
CA ILE A 377 6.77 13.36 -23.71
C ILE A 377 6.47 13.87 -22.28
N TRP A 378 6.25 15.18 -22.17
CA TRP A 378 5.97 15.87 -20.92
C TRP A 378 4.99 17.04 -21.14
N THR A 379 4.02 17.17 -20.25
CA THR A 379 3.11 18.31 -20.18
C THR A 379 3.47 19.16 -18.97
N GLY A 380 3.43 20.50 -19.12
CA GLY A 380 3.68 21.44 -18.02
C GLY A 380 5.16 21.75 -17.78
N THR A 381 5.47 22.24 -16.59
CA THR A 381 6.80 22.65 -16.15
C THR A 381 7.53 21.48 -15.49
N LEU A 382 8.84 21.36 -15.75
CA LEU A 382 9.67 20.30 -15.16
C LEU A 382 10.08 20.63 -13.72
N SER A 383 10.64 21.83 -13.49
CA SER A 383 11.17 22.23 -12.20
C SER A 383 10.07 22.71 -11.26
N PHE A 384 9.88 22.01 -10.14
CA PHE A 384 8.93 22.41 -9.10
C PHE A 384 9.29 23.77 -8.50
N PHE A 385 10.57 24.03 -8.25
CA PHE A 385 11.03 25.25 -7.58
C PHE A 385 11.15 26.45 -8.51
N GLU A 386 11.10 26.27 -9.83
CA GLU A 386 10.89 27.38 -10.76
C GLU A 386 9.44 27.89 -10.68
N THR A 387 8.48 26.98 -10.56
CA THR A 387 7.06 27.33 -10.38
C THR A 387 6.76 27.84 -8.97
N TYR A 388 7.37 27.24 -7.95
CA TYR A 388 7.13 27.54 -6.54
C TYR A 388 8.43 27.94 -5.81
N PRO A 389 9.01 29.12 -6.10
CA PRO A 389 10.30 29.53 -5.54
C PRO A 389 10.24 29.92 -4.06
N GLN A 390 9.06 30.25 -3.51
CA GLN A 390 8.88 30.87 -2.19
C GLN A 390 9.47 30.03 -1.05
N PHE A 391 9.46 28.70 -1.20
CA PHE A 391 9.96 27.74 -0.22
C PHE A 391 11.00 26.78 -0.81
N ALA A 392 11.69 27.20 -1.87
CA ALA A 392 12.79 26.42 -2.45
C ALA A 392 13.93 26.24 -1.45
N ASP A 393 14.26 27.31 -0.71
CA ASP A 393 15.29 27.30 0.33
C ASP A 393 14.72 26.86 1.67
N ILE A 394 15.40 25.89 2.30
CA ILE A 394 15.08 25.42 3.65
C ILE A 394 15.89 26.21 4.68
N LYS A 395 15.21 26.72 5.72
CA LYS A 395 15.83 27.55 6.77
C LYS A 395 16.37 26.68 7.91
N SER A 396 17.31 27.22 8.68
CA SER A 396 17.98 26.49 9.78
C SER A 396 17.12 26.37 11.05
N LYS A 397 17.51 25.49 11.98
CA LYS A 397 16.91 25.42 13.32
C LYS A 397 16.99 26.76 14.06
N LYS A 398 18.09 27.49 13.88
CA LYS A 398 18.28 28.82 14.49
C LYS A 398 17.25 29.83 13.99
N ASP A 399 16.90 29.78 12.70
CA ASP A 399 15.89 30.68 12.14
C ASP A 399 14.48 30.28 12.54
N TRP A 400 14.24 28.98 12.73
CA TRP A 400 12.99 28.48 13.31
C TRP A 400 12.80 29.04 14.73
N GLN A 401 13.81 28.94 15.59
CA GLN A 401 13.76 29.47 16.96
C GLN A 401 13.45 30.98 16.99
N LYS A 402 13.96 31.77 16.04
CA LYS A 402 13.59 33.18 15.90
C LYS A 402 12.13 33.35 15.49
N SER A 403 11.65 32.52 14.56
CA SER A 403 10.26 32.58 14.06
C SER A 403 9.23 32.32 15.17
N MET A 404 9.59 31.51 16.18
CA MET A 404 8.71 31.19 17.31
C MET A 404 8.31 32.42 18.14
N GLN A 405 9.06 33.53 18.07
CA GLN A 405 8.68 34.80 18.72
C GLN A 405 7.37 35.39 18.17
N LYS A 406 6.96 34.98 16.97
CA LYS A 406 5.68 35.37 16.35
C LYS A 406 4.51 34.48 16.79
N ASN A 407 4.76 33.53 17.69
CA ASN A 407 3.79 32.54 18.16
C ASN A 407 3.05 31.81 17.00
N PRO A 408 3.78 31.23 16.02
CA PRO A 408 3.15 30.54 14.92
C PRO A 408 2.57 29.20 15.34
N VAL A 409 1.60 28.71 14.58
CA VAL A 409 1.19 27.30 14.61
C VAL A 409 2.32 26.47 14.01
N VAL A 410 2.81 25.48 14.75
CA VAL A 410 3.87 24.56 14.30
C VAL A 410 3.23 23.35 13.63
N ILE A 411 3.61 23.14 12.36
CA ILE A 411 3.24 21.98 11.55
C ILE A 411 4.45 21.05 11.46
N ASP A 412 4.32 19.83 11.98
CA ASP A 412 5.40 18.84 12.00
C ASP A 412 5.32 17.92 10.78
N ALA A 413 6.24 18.08 9.83
CA ALA A 413 6.31 17.29 8.60
C ALA A 413 7.37 16.19 8.66
N ARG A 414 7.90 15.88 9.85
CA ARG A 414 8.84 14.79 10.07
C ARG A 414 8.12 13.45 10.06
N GLU A 415 8.82 12.38 9.71
CA GLU A 415 8.28 11.02 9.77
C GLU A 415 8.02 10.58 11.22
N GLU A 416 7.09 9.66 11.43
CA GLU A 416 6.62 9.25 12.77
C GLU A 416 7.76 8.83 13.69
N TYR A 417 8.74 8.07 13.19
CA TYR A 417 9.90 7.64 13.99
C TYR A 417 10.76 8.82 14.50
N GLN A 418 10.81 9.93 13.75
CA GLN A 418 11.53 11.14 14.13
C GLN A 418 10.75 11.93 15.18
N ILE A 419 9.43 11.98 15.04
CA ILE A 419 8.52 12.60 16.01
C ILE A 419 8.61 11.86 17.35
N LEU A 420 8.62 10.53 17.34
CA LEU A 420 8.74 9.71 18.54
C LEU A 420 10.11 9.88 19.22
N ALA A 421 11.18 10.05 18.43
CA ALA A 421 12.53 10.22 18.95
C ALA A 421 12.77 11.62 19.56
N ASP A 422 12.17 12.66 18.98
CA ASP A 422 12.29 14.05 19.45
C ASP A 422 10.94 14.77 19.32
N PRO A 423 10.03 14.59 20.29
CA PRO A 423 8.71 15.20 20.24
C PRO A 423 8.79 16.73 20.28
N GLN A 424 8.12 17.38 19.33
CA GLN A 424 7.97 18.83 19.29
C GLN A 424 6.53 19.19 19.67
N ASP A 425 6.36 20.30 20.37
CA ASP A 425 5.05 20.87 20.70
C ASP A 425 4.41 21.43 19.42
N SER A 426 3.76 20.54 18.69
CA SER A 426 3.18 20.76 17.37
C SER A 426 1.67 20.53 17.44
N ILE A 427 0.93 21.45 16.84
CA ILE A 427 -0.54 21.40 16.83
C ILE A 427 -1.02 20.40 15.78
N VAL A 428 -0.29 20.27 14.67
CA VAL A 428 -0.65 19.40 13.54
C VAL A 428 0.59 18.65 13.05
N ARG A 429 0.44 17.34 12.80
CA ARG A 429 1.47 16.45 12.27
C ARG A 429 1.05 15.97 10.89
N ILE A 430 1.94 16.12 9.90
CA ILE A 430 1.69 15.77 8.49
C ILE A 430 2.97 15.15 7.91
N PRO A 431 3.33 13.91 8.27
CA PRO A 431 4.39 13.18 7.59
C PRO A 431 3.92 12.86 6.17
N LEU A 432 4.20 13.78 5.23
CA LEU A 432 3.47 13.86 3.96
C LEU A 432 3.49 12.54 3.18
N PHE A 433 4.65 11.89 3.11
CA PHE A 433 4.85 10.69 2.29
C PHE A 433 4.30 9.40 2.92
N SER A 434 3.89 9.46 4.19
CA SER A 434 3.32 8.35 4.95
C SER A 434 1.89 8.62 5.44
N THR A 435 1.21 9.61 4.86
CA THR A 435 -0.17 9.99 5.19
C THR A 435 -1.05 9.98 3.93
N SER A 436 -2.24 9.38 4.03
CA SER A 436 -3.25 9.34 2.95
C SER A 436 -3.66 10.74 2.48
N ASN A 437 -4.13 10.87 1.24
CA ASN A 437 -4.60 12.19 0.74
C ASN A 437 -5.72 12.77 1.60
N THR A 438 -6.65 11.91 2.03
CA THR A 438 -7.77 12.28 2.90
C THR A 438 -7.28 12.82 4.24
N ASP A 439 -6.32 12.14 4.87
CA ASP A 439 -5.83 12.54 6.19
C ASP A 439 -4.92 13.77 6.15
N VAL A 440 -4.20 13.98 5.04
CA VAL A 440 -3.50 15.25 4.80
C VAL A 440 -4.51 16.40 4.76
N GLU A 441 -5.61 16.26 4.02
CA GLU A 441 -6.65 17.30 3.93
C GLU A 441 -7.34 17.54 5.28
N ASN A 442 -7.65 16.46 6.01
CA ASN A 442 -8.21 16.55 7.36
C ASN A 442 -7.27 17.30 8.31
N SER A 443 -5.98 16.95 8.30
CA SER A 443 -4.96 17.61 9.13
C SER A 443 -4.80 19.09 8.78
N LEU A 444 -4.80 19.44 7.50
CA LEU A 444 -4.74 20.84 7.06
C LEU A 444 -5.97 21.64 7.52
N ALA A 445 -7.15 21.01 7.58
CA ALA A 445 -8.38 21.65 8.05
C ALA A 445 -8.39 21.97 9.55
N LEU A 446 -7.53 21.32 10.36
CA LEU A 446 -7.37 21.61 11.78
C LEU A 446 -6.62 22.93 12.05
N ILE A 447 -5.92 23.47 11.06
CA ILE A 447 -5.10 24.67 11.23
C ILE A 447 -6.00 25.92 11.30
N PRO A 448 -5.97 26.69 12.41
CA PRO A 448 -6.82 27.87 12.57
C PRO A 448 -6.64 28.87 11.41
N LYS A 449 -7.75 29.27 10.77
CA LYS A 449 -7.71 30.24 9.67
C LYS A 449 -7.03 31.55 10.09
N ASN A 450 -6.34 32.21 9.16
CA ASN A 450 -5.61 33.46 9.36
C ASN A 450 -4.45 33.39 10.37
N SER A 451 -4.03 32.18 10.79
CA SER A 451 -2.85 32.02 11.63
C SER A 451 -1.55 32.17 10.83
N SER A 452 -0.49 32.61 11.50
CA SER A 452 0.87 32.42 11.00
C SER A 452 1.33 31.01 11.28
N VAL A 453 1.97 30.37 10.31
CA VAL A 453 2.37 28.95 10.38
C VAL A 453 3.87 28.80 10.13
N THR A 454 4.47 27.79 10.76
CA THR A 454 5.82 27.32 10.45
C THR A 454 5.77 25.83 10.19
N VAL A 455 6.54 25.35 9.22
CA VAL A 455 6.63 23.93 8.90
C VAL A 455 8.03 23.42 9.27
N ILE A 456 8.10 22.36 10.07
CA ILE A 456 9.38 21.76 10.50
C ILE A 456 9.60 20.40 9.83
N CYS A 457 10.85 20.05 9.59
CA CYS A 457 11.30 18.78 9.02
C CYS A 457 12.64 18.36 9.61
N GLN A 458 13.12 17.19 9.21
CA GLN A 458 14.44 16.68 9.59
C GLN A 458 15.02 15.79 8.48
N GLN A 459 15.77 16.39 7.55
CA GLN A 459 16.57 15.79 6.46
C GLN A 459 15.88 14.85 5.44
N TYR A 460 14.74 14.23 5.76
CA TYR A 460 14.10 13.26 4.88
C TYR A 460 13.73 13.91 3.53
N ALA A 461 14.20 13.31 2.44
CA ALA A 461 14.06 13.83 1.08
C ALA A 461 14.43 15.32 0.93
N ASN A 462 15.47 15.80 1.61
CA ASN A 462 15.85 17.23 1.65
C ASN A 462 14.68 18.15 2.05
N CYS A 463 13.86 17.68 3.00
CA CYS A 463 12.68 18.36 3.51
C CYS A 463 11.63 18.68 2.45
N PHE A 464 11.58 17.92 1.36
CA PHE A 464 10.68 18.19 0.26
C PHE A 464 9.20 18.20 0.68
N GLY A 465 8.79 17.29 1.58
CA GLY A 465 7.43 17.27 2.12
C GLY A 465 7.06 18.55 2.86
N ALA A 466 7.96 19.09 3.69
CA ALA A 466 7.76 20.37 4.37
C ALA A 466 7.63 21.55 3.40
N LYS A 467 8.39 21.54 2.29
CA LYS A 467 8.29 22.56 1.24
C LYS A 467 6.95 22.51 0.52
N ILE A 468 6.45 21.31 0.21
CA ILE A 468 5.11 21.11 -0.38
C ILE A 468 4.02 21.59 0.57
N ILE A 469 4.09 21.23 1.85
CA ILE A 469 3.12 21.66 2.87
C ILE A 469 3.13 23.19 3.00
N ALA A 470 4.33 23.80 3.07
CA ALA A 470 4.48 25.25 3.13
C ALA A 470 3.86 25.94 1.90
N GLN A 471 4.13 25.44 0.70
CA GLN A 471 3.52 25.97 -0.54
C GLN A 471 1.99 25.82 -0.53
N THR A 472 1.49 24.66 -0.10
CA THR A 472 0.03 24.39 -0.02
C THR A 472 -0.66 25.35 0.95
N LEU A 473 -0.06 25.61 2.11
CA LEU A 473 -0.57 26.56 3.10
C LEU A 473 -0.51 28.00 2.59
N TYR A 474 0.57 28.37 1.89
CA TYR A 474 0.69 29.68 1.28
C TYR A 474 -0.42 29.93 0.25
N MET A 475 -0.68 28.97 -0.64
CA MET A 475 -1.79 29.04 -1.60
C MET A 475 -3.15 29.16 -0.90
N ARG A 476 -3.34 28.47 0.23
CA ARG A 476 -4.56 28.57 1.06
C ARG A 476 -4.70 29.91 1.82
N GLY A 477 -3.77 30.84 1.65
CA GLY A 477 -3.82 32.18 2.25
C GLY A 477 -3.27 32.27 3.68
N TYR A 478 -2.58 31.23 4.18
CA TYR A 478 -1.91 31.30 5.48
C TYR A 478 -0.64 32.17 5.42
N GLN A 479 -0.31 32.82 6.54
CA GLN A 479 0.97 33.52 6.66
C GLN A 479 2.08 32.52 7.00
N VAL A 480 2.72 31.95 5.97
CA VAL A 480 3.80 30.97 6.15
C VAL A 480 5.12 31.67 6.45
N LEU A 481 5.68 31.46 7.65
CA LEU A 481 6.96 32.05 8.07
C LEU A 481 8.17 31.36 7.41
N GLY A 482 8.02 30.07 7.08
CA GLY A 482 8.99 29.29 6.34
C GLY A 482 8.85 27.78 6.58
N ALA A 483 9.68 27.02 5.86
CA ALA A 483 9.97 25.63 6.15
C ALA A 483 11.39 25.53 6.73
N TYR A 484 11.57 24.70 7.76
CA TYR A 484 12.78 24.67 8.59
C TYR A 484 13.28 23.26 8.83
N ASP A 485 14.58 23.05 8.64
CA ASP A 485 15.26 21.78 8.92
C ASP A 485 15.88 21.83 10.32
N LEU A 486 15.34 21.01 11.23
CA LEU A 486 15.78 20.96 12.63
C LEU A 486 17.15 20.33 12.82
N SER A 487 17.73 19.75 11.77
CA SER A 487 19.08 19.20 11.79
C SER A 487 20.18 20.21 11.42
N ARG A 488 19.80 21.38 10.87
CA ARG A 488 20.72 22.39 10.35
C ARG A 488 20.97 23.56 11.29
#